data_AF-A0A443SBU6-F1
#
_entry.id   AF-A0A443SBU6-F1
#
_cell.length_a   1.000
_cell.length_b   1.000
_cell.length_c   1.000
_cell.angle_alpha   90.00
_cell.angle_beta   90.00
_cell.angle_gamma   90.00
#
_symmetry.space_group_name_H-M   'P 1'
#
loop_
_entity.id
_entity.type
_entity.pdbx_description
1 polymer ?
#
loop_
_entity_poly.entity_id
_entity_poly.type
_entity_poly.pdbx_seq_one_letter_code
_entity_poly.pdbx_strand_id
1 'polypeptide(L)'
;MLSPKGRTNSLEVEREYFEKCQAISVAKALNGSESPVKEKHVRRILIGTFKDQNSVLFWSIVRKLPLQENPIVCWKFCHVLHKILREGHRKSLSDAYPCRGLIKDFGKMWGLLKEGYGKLIQNYCNLLLSKIEFHSRNNKFPGNLFVTDDELDNIGERDVNVLYV
;
A
#
# COMPACT_ATOMS: atom_id res chain seq x y z
N MET A 1 18.73 -38.26 -24.89
CA MET A 1 17.32 -38.20 -24.45
C MET A 1 17.03 -36.78 -24.01
N LEU A 2 16.22 -36.06 -24.77
CA LEU A 2 15.77 -34.71 -24.40
C LEU A 2 14.68 -34.84 -23.34
N SER A 3 14.91 -34.25 -22.17
CA SER A 3 13.92 -34.20 -21.08
C SER A 3 12.68 -33.42 -21.56
N PRO A 4 11.44 -33.88 -21.32
CA PRO A 4 10.26 -33.13 -21.71
C PRO A 4 10.23 -31.83 -20.89
N LYS A 5 10.22 -30.69 -21.59
CA LYS A 5 9.91 -29.38 -20.99
C LYS A 5 8.64 -29.54 -20.16
N GLY A 6 8.77 -29.37 -18.84
CA GLY A 6 7.67 -29.49 -17.90
C GLY A 6 6.50 -28.62 -18.35
N ARG A 7 5.32 -29.22 -18.49
CA ARG A 7 4.06 -28.47 -18.63
C ARG A 7 3.95 -27.60 -17.38
N THR A 8 4.01 -26.28 -17.54
CA THR A 8 3.61 -25.32 -16.50
C THR A 8 2.22 -25.70 -16.01
N ASN A 9 2.08 -25.87 -14.70
CA ASN A 9 0.84 -26.36 -14.13
C ASN A 9 -0.26 -25.29 -14.25
N SER A 10 -1.55 -25.67 -14.26
CA SER A 10 -2.66 -24.72 -14.43
C SER A 10 -2.66 -23.60 -13.39
N LEU A 11 -2.18 -23.89 -12.17
CA LEU A 11 -2.13 -22.94 -11.06
C LEU A 11 -1.05 -21.86 -11.28
N GLU A 12 0.09 -22.22 -11.86
CA GLU A 12 1.17 -21.30 -12.25
C GLU A 12 0.67 -20.34 -13.33
N VAL A 13 -0.05 -20.85 -14.33
CA VAL A 13 -0.64 -20.01 -15.38
C VAL A 13 -1.65 -19.02 -14.80
N GLU A 14 -2.52 -19.46 -13.88
CA GLU A 14 -3.46 -18.57 -13.20
C GLU A 14 -2.75 -17.53 -12.32
N ARG A 15 -1.64 -17.92 -11.67
CA ARG A 15 -0.81 -17.03 -10.85
C ARG A 15 -0.17 -15.94 -11.71
N GLU A 16 0.51 -16.32 -12.78
CA GLU A 16 1.14 -15.39 -13.73
C GLU A 16 0.12 -14.43 -14.34
N TYR A 17 -1.05 -14.96 -14.73
CA TYR A 17 -2.13 -14.13 -15.25
C TYR A 17 -2.60 -13.09 -14.23
N PHE A 18 -2.80 -13.51 -12.97
CA PHE A 18 -3.16 -12.60 -11.90
C PHE A 18 -2.10 -11.52 -11.66
N GLU A 19 -0.82 -11.89 -11.59
CA GLU A 19 0.28 -10.95 -11.38
C GLU A 19 0.36 -9.92 -12.51
N LYS A 20 0.19 -10.37 -13.76
CA LYS A 20 0.11 -9.50 -14.93
C LYS A 20 -1.07 -8.52 -14.83
N CYS A 21 -2.25 -8.99 -14.43
CA CYS A 21 -3.42 -8.13 -14.25
C CYS A 21 -3.24 -7.10 -13.12
N GLN A 22 -2.57 -7.48 -12.03
CA GLN A 22 -2.22 -6.57 -10.95
C GLN A 22 -1.21 -5.51 -11.42
N ALA A 23 -0.16 -5.92 -12.12
CA ALA A 23 0.82 -5.01 -12.70
C ALA A 23 0.17 -3.95 -13.61
N ILE A 24 -0.74 -4.38 -14.49
CA ILE A 24 -1.51 -3.46 -15.36
C ILE A 24 -2.36 -2.50 -14.51
N SER A 25 -3.04 -3.00 -13.49
CA SER A 25 -3.90 -2.18 -12.64
C SER A 25 -3.09 -1.13 -11.88
N VAL A 26 -1.95 -1.51 -11.30
CA VAL A 26 -1.03 -0.57 -10.62
C VAL A 26 -0.48 0.45 -11.61
N ALA A 27 0.02 0.04 -12.78
CA ALA A 27 0.54 0.97 -13.79
C ALA A 27 -0.52 1.96 -14.29
N LYS A 28 -1.77 1.51 -14.45
CA LYS A 28 -2.88 2.41 -14.83
C LYS A 28 -3.33 3.31 -13.69
N ALA A 29 -3.24 2.87 -12.44
CA ALA A 29 -3.55 3.71 -11.28
C ALA A 29 -2.47 4.78 -11.05
N LEU A 30 -1.19 4.40 -11.19
CA LEU A 30 -0.01 5.23 -10.91
C LEU A 30 0.63 5.81 -12.17
N ASN A 31 -0.20 6.23 -13.12
CA ASN A 31 0.28 6.85 -14.36
C ASN A 31 0.65 8.33 -14.14
N GLY A 32 1.51 8.88 -15.01
CA GLY A 32 1.97 10.27 -14.92
C GLY A 32 0.99 11.34 -15.41
N SER A 33 -0.24 10.99 -15.84
CA SER A 33 -1.22 12.00 -16.25
C SER A 33 -1.81 12.69 -15.02
N GLU A 34 -1.89 14.01 -15.05
CA GLU A 34 -2.48 14.84 -13.99
C GLU A 34 -4.01 14.73 -14.00
N SER A 35 -4.48 13.59 -13.51
CA SER A 35 -5.89 13.23 -13.44
C SER A 35 -6.14 12.39 -12.19
N PRO A 36 -7.37 12.37 -11.66
CA PRO A 36 -7.72 11.49 -10.55
C PRO A 36 -7.36 10.03 -10.81
N VAL A 37 -6.99 9.29 -9.77
CA VAL A 37 -6.77 7.85 -9.88
C VAL A 37 -8.08 7.19 -10.30
N LYS A 38 -8.02 6.31 -11.29
CA LYS A 38 -9.22 5.61 -11.76
C LYS A 38 -9.64 4.55 -10.74
N GLU A 39 -10.77 4.76 -10.08
CA GLU A 39 -11.32 3.89 -9.02
C GLU A 39 -11.37 2.41 -9.41
N LYS A 40 -11.70 2.08 -10.67
CA LYS A 40 -11.72 0.69 -11.13
C LYS A 40 -10.38 -0.03 -11.00
N HIS A 41 -9.26 0.69 -11.09
CA HIS A 41 -7.93 0.11 -10.92
C HIS A 41 -7.57 0.00 -9.44
N VAL A 42 -7.92 0.98 -8.62
CA VAL A 42 -7.76 0.90 -7.15
C VAL A 42 -8.53 -0.28 -6.59
N ARG A 43 -9.81 -0.45 -6.97
CA ARG A 43 -10.63 -1.59 -6.55
C ARG A 43 -10.00 -2.94 -6.91
N ARG A 44 -9.42 -3.06 -8.11
CA ARG A 44 -8.71 -4.29 -8.54
C ARG A 44 -7.46 -4.56 -7.71
N ILE A 45 -6.73 -3.52 -7.33
CA ILE A 45 -5.56 -3.63 -6.45
C ILE A 45 -5.99 -4.09 -5.05
N LEU A 46 -7.04 -3.48 -4.49
CA LEU A 46 -7.60 -3.87 -3.18
C LEU A 46 -8.03 -5.34 -3.17
N ILE A 47 -8.83 -5.77 -4.15
CA ILE A 47 -9.22 -7.18 -4.32
C ILE A 47 -7.99 -8.08 -4.46
N GLY A 48 -6.96 -7.62 -5.15
CA GLY A 48 -5.68 -8.32 -5.28
C GLY A 48 -5.04 -8.62 -3.92
N THR A 49 -5.09 -7.67 -2.98
CA THR A 49 -4.53 -7.89 -1.64
C THR A 49 -5.26 -8.98 -0.85
N PHE A 50 -6.58 -9.12 -1.03
CA PHE A 50 -7.35 -10.21 -0.42
C PHE A 50 -7.11 -11.54 -1.11
N LYS A 51 -6.94 -11.56 -2.44
CA LYS A 51 -6.62 -12.79 -3.17
C LYS A 51 -5.27 -13.36 -2.76
N ASP A 52 -4.26 -12.51 -2.60
CA ASP A 52 -2.91 -12.93 -2.16
C ASP A 52 -2.77 -13.01 -0.63
N GLN A 53 -3.77 -12.57 0.12
CA GLN A 53 -3.72 -12.46 1.58
C GLN A 53 -2.53 -11.61 2.08
N ASN A 54 -2.02 -10.70 1.25
CA ASN A 54 -0.91 -9.79 1.52
C ASN A 54 -0.85 -8.68 0.45
N SER A 55 0.07 -7.74 0.59
CA SER A 55 0.33 -6.64 -0.37
C SER A 55 1.73 -6.67 -0.99
N VAL A 56 2.47 -7.77 -0.85
CA VAL A 56 3.87 -7.88 -1.30
C VAL A 56 3.99 -7.66 -2.81
N LEU A 57 3.04 -8.18 -3.60
CA LEU A 57 3.00 -7.97 -5.05
C LEU A 57 2.83 -6.49 -5.42
N PHE A 58 2.01 -5.73 -4.69
CA PHE A 58 1.88 -4.29 -4.91
C PHE A 58 3.23 -3.59 -4.72
N TRP A 59 3.95 -3.89 -3.64
CA TRP A 59 5.26 -3.34 -3.36
C TRP A 59 6.32 -3.72 -4.42
N SER A 60 6.29 -4.96 -4.92
CA SER A 60 7.24 -5.41 -5.95
C SER A 60 7.02 -4.69 -7.29
N ILE A 61 5.77 -4.33 -7.62
CA ILE A 61 5.43 -3.53 -8.81
C ILE A 61 5.83 -2.07 -8.61
N VAL A 62 5.48 -1.46 -7.47
CA VAL A 62 5.76 -0.05 -7.16
C VAL A 62 7.24 0.26 -7.25
N ARG A 63 8.13 -0.64 -6.77
CA ARG A 63 9.59 -0.45 -6.83
C ARG A 63 10.14 -0.28 -8.26
N LYS A 64 9.38 -0.65 -9.29
CA LYS A 64 9.76 -0.53 -10.70
C LYS A 64 9.23 0.75 -11.37
N LEU A 65 8.46 1.57 -10.65
CA LEU A 65 7.85 2.79 -11.19
C LEU A 65 8.74 4.02 -10.91
N PRO A 66 8.66 5.07 -11.75
CA PRO A 66 9.47 6.28 -11.62
C PRO A 66 8.91 7.25 -10.53
N LEU A 67 8.75 6.77 -9.30
CA LEU A 67 8.20 7.57 -8.19
C LEU A 67 9.09 8.74 -7.77
N GLN A 68 10.38 8.69 -8.11
CA GLN A 68 11.34 9.75 -7.81
C GLN A 68 11.40 10.83 -8.89
N GLU A 69 10.99 10.49 -10.12
CA GLU A 69 11.11 11.38 -11.28
C GLU A 69 9.81 12.13 -11.57
N ASN A 70 8.66 11.57 -11.19
CA ASN A 70 7.36 12.15 -11.51
C ASN A 70 6.52 12.40 -10.23
N PRO A 71 6.22 13.66 -9.90
CA PRO A 71 5.46 13.99 -8.70
C PRO A 71 4.01 13.48 -8.74
N ILE A 72 3.39 13.46 -9.93
CA ILE A 72 2.03 12.93 -10.11
C ILE A 72 1.99 11.44 -9.82
N VAL A 73 2.99 10.69 -10.27
CA VAL A 73 3.13 9.25 -9.96
C VAL A 73 3.30 9.05 -8.46
N CYS A 74 4.15 9.85 -7.79
CA CYS A 74 4.38 9.75 -6.36
C CYS A 74 3.13 10.10 -5.53
N TRP A 75 2.42 11.16 -5.91
CA TRP A 75 1.16 11.57 -5.29
C TRP A 75 0.10 10.46 -5.40
N LYS A 76 -0.07 9.90 -6.60
CA LYS A 76 -1.00 8.78 -6.82
C LYS A 76 -0.59 7.54 -6.04
N PHE A 77 0.70 7.28 -5.90
CA PHE A 77 1.20 6.20 -5.05
C PHE A 77 0.78 6.40 -3.60
N CYS A 78 0.97 7.60 -3.05
CA CYS A 78 0.55 7.91 -1.68
C CYS A 78 -0.96 7.68 -1.51
N HIS A 79 -1.76 8.10 -2.49
CA HIS A 79 -3.21 7.88 -2.50
C HIS A 79 -3.59 6.39 -2.53
N VAL A 80 -3.03 5.61 -3.45
CA VAL A 80 -3.34 4.18 -3.58
C VAL A 80 -2.85 3.39 -2.36
N LEU A 81 -1.66 3.71 -1.85
CA LEU A 81 -1.15 3.10 -0.62
C LEU A 81 -2.07 3.41 0.57
N HIS A 82 -2.52 4.66 0.72
CA HIS A 82 -3.48 5.02 1.77
C HIS A 82 -4.74 4.15 1.69
N LYS A 83 -5.29 3.98 0.48
CA LYS A 83 -6.44 3.09 0.24
C LYS A 83 -6.15 1.64 0.64
N ILE A 84 -5.00 1.10 0.28
CA ILE A 84 -4.58 -0.26 0.67
C ILE A 84 -4.48 -0.40 2.20
N LEU A 85 -3.87 0.56 2.88
CA LEU A 85 -3.74 0.52 4.35
C LEU A 85 -5.10 0.66 5.06
N ARG A 86 -6.09 1.24 4.39
CA ARG A 86 -7.43 1.49 4.94
C ARG A 86 -8.41 0.34 4.67
N GLU A 87 -8.40 -0.19 3.45
CA GLU A 87 -9.44 -1.06 2.89
C GLU A 87 -8.90 -2.38 2.34
N GLY A 88 -7.57 -2.57 2.32
CA GLY A 88 -6.93 -3.80 1.87
C GLY A 88 -6.93 -4.91 2.91
N HIS A 89 -6.31 -6.04 2.57
CA HIS A 89 -6.13 -7.15 3.49
C HIS A 89 -5.39 -6.71 4.77
N ARG A 90 -5.75 -7.26 5.94
CA ARG A 90 -5.17 -6.84 7.24
C ARG A 90 -3.64 -6.86 7.26
N LYS A 91 -3.01 -7.85 6.61
CA LYS A 91 -1.55 -7.94 6.51
C LYS A 91 -0.91 -6.79 5.72
N SER A 92 -1.66 -6.03 4.93
CA SER A 92 -1.13 -4.88 4.22
C SER A 92 -0.54 -3.81 5.13
N LEU A 93 -1.06 -3.67 6.36
CA LEU A 93 -0.46 -2.79 7.38
C LEU A 93 0.93 -3.29 7.81
N SER A 94 1.06 -4.59 8.11
CA SER A 94 2.35 -5.18 8.49
C SER A 94 3.35 -5.24 7.33
N ASP A 95 2.88 -5.50 6.11
CA ASP A 95 3.72 -5.54 4.91
C ASP A 95 4.28 -4.15 4.55
N ALA A 96 3.58 -3.09 4.92
CA ALA A 96 4.03 -1.72 4.70
C ALA A 96 5.12 -1.28 5.69
N TYR A 97 5.21 -1.90 6.87
CA TYR A 97 6.16 -1.51 7.91
C TYR A 97 7.64 -1.63 7.47
N PRO A 98 8.09 -2.73 6.84
CA PRO A 98 9.44 -2.80 6.24
C PRO A 98 9.68 -1.75 5.15
N CYS A 99 8.63 -1.25 4.49
CA CYS A 99 8.72 -0.26 3.42
C CYS A 99 8.76 1.19 3.92
N ARG A 100 8.65 1.44 5.24
CA ARG A 100 8.64 2.80 5.81
C ARG A 100 9.87 3.64 5.44
N GLY A 101 11.05 3.02 5.30
CA GLY A 101 12.28 3.72 4.87
C GLY A 101 12.10 4.36 3.50
N LEU A 102 11.55 3.60 2.54
CA LEU A 102 11.27 4.09 1.18
C LEU A 102 10.29 5.28 1.18
N ILE A 103 9.21 5.20 1.97
CA ILE A 103 8.22 6.27 2.08
C ILE A 103 8.85 7.53 2.69
N LYS A 104 9.70 7.37 3.71
CA LYS A 104 10.44 8.46 4.35
C LYS A 104 11.39 9.14 3.36
N ASP A 105 12.07 8.38 2.52
CA ASP A 105 12.99 8.91 1.53
C ASP A 105 12.25 9.70 0.44
N PHE A 106 11.09 9.21 -0.03
CA PHE A 106 10.23 9.99 -0.94
C PHE A 106 9.77 11.30 -0.31
N GLY A 107 9.30 11.28 0.93
CA GLY A 107 8.83 12.49 1.62
C GLY A 107 9.95 13.52 1.82
N LYS A 108 11.17 13.07 2.15
CA LYS A 108 12.34 13.95 2.25
C LYS A 108 12.72 14.56 0.91
N MET A 109 12.86 13.72 -0.13
CA MET A 109 13.29 14.14 -1.46
C MET A 109 12.31 15.15 -2.07
N TRP A 110 11.02 14.82 -2.12
CA TRP A 110 10.00 15.73 -2.66
C TRP A 110 9.83 16.99 -1.82
N GLY A 111 10.10 16.92 -0.51
CA GLY A 111 10.07 18.08 0.38
C GLY A 111 11.18 19.10 0.16
N LEU A 112 12.25 18.76 -0.55
CA LEU A 112 13.29 19.71 -0.97
C LEU A 112 12.78 20.65 -2.07
N LEU A 113 11.77 20.21 -2.83
CA LEU A 113 11.14 21.02 -3.86
C LEU A 113 10.08 21.91 -3.21
N LYS A 114 10.39 23.20 -3.08
CA LYS A 114 9.50 24.19 -2.45
C LYS A 114 8.26 24.53 -3.28
N GLU A 115 8.28 24.24 -4.58
CA GLU A 115 7.20 24.55 -5.52
C GLU A 115 6.50 23.29 -6.04
N GLY A 116 5.25 23.45 -6.50
CA GLY A 116 4.43 22.37 -7.03
C GLY A 116 3.99 21.35 -5.97
N TYR A 117 3.95 20.07 -6.35
CA TYR A 117 3.43 18.98 -5.52
C TYR A 117 4.35 18.55 -4.39
N GLY A 118 5.60 19.02 -4.33
CA GLY A 118 6.64 18.51 -3.43
C GLY A 118 6.23 18.54 -1.96
N LYS A 119 5.72 19.70 -1.49
CA LYS A 119 5.25 19.86 -0.10
C LYS A 119 4.03 18.98 0.21
N LEU A 120 3.11 18.83 -0.75
CA LEU A 120 1.93 17.98 -0.60
C LEU A 120 2.33 16.50 -0.47
N ILE A 121 3.26 16.04 -1.31
CA ILE A 121 3.81 14.68 -1.23
C ILE A 121 4.51 14.44 0.10
N GLN A 122 5.36 15.38 0.55
CA GLN A 122 6.03 15.28 1.85
C GLN A 122 5.02 15.08 2.99
N ASN A 123 3.99 15.91 3.04
CA ASN A 123 2.96 15.82 4.08
C ASN A 123 2.19 14.49 3.99
N TYR A 124 1.89 14.01 2.78
CA TYR A 124 1.20 12.73 2.61
C TYR A 124 2.09 11.55 3.03
N CYS A 125 3.37 11.56 2.68
CA CYS A 125 4.32 10.55 3.16
C CYS A 125 4.38 10.52 4.70
N ASN A 126 4.42 11.68 5.36
CA ASN A 126 4.40 11.77 6.82
C ASN A 126 3.10 11.21 7.42
N LEU A 127 1.95 11.47 6.80
CA LEU A 127 0.66 10.88 7.21
C LEU A 127 0.70 9.34 7.11
N LEU A 128 1.20 8.81 5.99
CA LEU A 128 1.33 7.37 5.77
C LEU A 128 2.27 6.70 6.78
N LEU A 129 3.42 7.34 7.06
CA LEU A 129 4.36 6.87 8.07
C LEU A 129 3.72 6.83 9.46
N SER A 130 3.04 7.91 9.85
CA SER A 130 2.34 7.99 11.14
C SER A 130 1.30 6.88 11.27
N LYS A 131 0.55 6.61 10.20
CA LYS A 131 -0.41 5.51 10.14
C LYS A 131 0.27 4.14 10.31
N ILE A 132 1.36 3.89 9.59
CA ILE A 132 2.09 2.62 9.65
C ILE A 132 2.69 2.41 11.05
N GLU A 133 3.30 3.43 11.64
CA GLU A 133 3.90 3.39 12.98
C GLU A 133 2.86 3.28 14.11
N PHE A 134 1.67 3.84 13.90
CA PHE A 134 0.54 3.62 14.80
C PHE A 134 0.13 2.14 14.78
N HIS A 135 -0.14 1.57 13.60
CA HIS A 135 -0.61 0.18 13.49
C HIS A 135 0.45 -0.86 13.84
N SER A 136 1.76 -0.55 13.77
CA SER A 136 2.79 -1.46 14.25
C SER A 136 2.78 -1.64 15.77
N ARG A 137 2.41 -0.59 16.51
CA ARG A 137 2.21 -0.62 17.96
C ARG A 137 0.82 -1.10 18.35
N ASN A 138 -0.18 -0.77 17.52
CA ASN A 138 -1.59 -0.95 17.80
C ASN A 138 -2.25 -1.90 16.77
N ASN A 139 -1.77 -3.14 16.70
CA ASN A 139 -2.16 -4.09 15.66
C ASN A 139 -3.62 -4.59 15.75
N LYS A 140 -4.29 -4.34 16.88
CA LYS A 140 -5.71 -4.67 17.11
C LYS A 140 -6.64 -3.67 16.40
N PHE A 141 -6.18 -2.44 16.14
CA PHE A 141 -6.99 -1.44 15.44
C PHE A 141 -7.13 -1.77 13.94
N PRO A 142 -8.35 -1.67 13.37
CA PRO A 142 -8.57 -1.88 11.96
C PRO A 142 -8.00 -0.73 11.13
N GLY A 143 -7.65 -1.02 9.87
CA GLY A 143 -7.05 -0.05 8.95
C GLY A 143 -7.92 1.18 8.66
N ASN A 144 -9.24 1.07 8.79
CA ASN A 144 -10.18 2.18 8.62
C ASN A 144 -10.38 3.03 9.90
N LEU A 145 -9.81 2.60 11.04
CA LEU A 145 -9.96 3.22 12.37
C LEU A 145 -11.41 3.32 12.86
N PHE A 146 -12.36 2.62 12.23
CA PHE A 146 -13.71 2.50 12.75
C PHE A 146 -13.72 1.39 13.78
N VAL A 147 -13.98 1.77 15.03
CA VAL A 147 -14.00 0.90 16.21
C VAL A 147 -15.22 1.33 17.03
N THR A 148 -16.02 0.38 17.48
CA THR A 148 -17.12 0.67 18.42
C THR A 148 -16.58 0.88 19.84
N ASP A 149 -17.36 1.47 20.73
CA ASP A 149 -16.95 1.66 22.13
C ASP A 149 -16.59 0.31 22.79
N ASP A 150 -17.40 -0.74 22.55
CA ASP A 150 -17.14 -2.09 23.04
C ASP A 150 -15.82 -2.68 22.48
N GLU A 151 -15.55 -2.49 21.19
CA GLU A 151 -14.29 -2.94 20.57
C GLU A 151 -13.10 -2.17 21.12
N LEU A 152 -13.26 -0.87 21.40
CA LEU A 152 -12.23 -0.02 21.97
C LEU A 152 -11.87 -0.47 23.40
N ASP A 153 -12.87 -0.75 24.22
CA ASP A 153 -12.69 -1.30 25.57
C ASP A 153 -11.96 -2.65 25.54
N ASN A 154 -12.29 -3.50 24.57
CA ASN A 154 -11.62 -4.78 24.37
C ASN A 154 -10.18 -4.62 23.88
N ILE A 155 -9.91 -3.64 23.01
CA ILE A 155 -8.56 -3.34 22.54
C ILE A 155 -7.69 -2.85 23.71
N GLY A 156 -8.24 -1.96 24.53
CA GLY A 156 -7.62 -1.44 25.75
C GLY A 156 -7.60 -2.43 26.92
N GLU A 157 -8.07 -3.68 26.74
CA GLU A 157 -8.12 -4.71 27.80
C GLU A 157 -8.85 -4.24 29.07
N ARG A 158 -9.75 -3.27 28.92
CA ARG A 158 -10.41 -2.53 30.02
C ARG A 158 -9.44 -1.84 31.00
N ASP A 159 -8.18 -1.66 30.59
CA ASP A 159 -7.17 -0.86 31.29
C ASP A 159 -6.73 0.29 30.38
N VAL A 160 -7.20 1.48 30.73
CA VAL A 160 -6.93 2.73 30.01
C VAL A 160 -5.42 2.96 29.82
N ASN A 161 -4.57 2.45 30.72
CA ASN A 161 -3.12 2.62 30.62
C ASN A 161 -2.50 1.86 29.44
N VAL A 162 -3.14 0.80 28.93
CA VAL A 162 -2.65 0.01 27.78
C VAL A 162 -2.63 0.83 26.49
N LEU A 163 -3.43 1.90 26.40
CA LEU A 163 -3.52 2.76 25.22
C LEU A 163 -2.46 3.89 25.18
N TYR A 164 -1.79 4.16 26.30
CA TYR A 164 -0.84 5.29 26.44
C TYR A 164 0.64 4.87 26.49
N VAL A 165 0.96 3.58 26.28
CA VAL A 165 2.34 3.04 26.27
C VAL A 165 2.91 2.93 24.85
#